data_AF-E8LMI3-F1
#
_entry.id   AF-E8LMI3-F1
#
_cell.length_a   1.000
_cell.length_b   1.000
_cell.length_c   1.000
_cell.angle_alpha   90.00
_cell.angle_beta   90.00
_cell.angle_gamma   90.00
#
_symmetry.space_group_name_H-M   'P 1'
#
loop_
_entity.id
_entity.type
_entity.pdbx_description
1 polymer ?
#
loop_
_entity_poly.entity_id
_entity_poly.type
_entity_poly.pdbx_seq_one_letter_code
_entity_poly.pdbx_strand_id
1 'polypeptide(L)'
;MSSLTELNRICLDVSAGKLKDPQEIFHAIEAVNPKHYNQKLLIVIEALAAGLLAFLNGATPQVMGCSVVGGLLLMIVRFSLLKRGFFESFAFMCSAFCGSILALLSAKLLFNLSPEQTSLAIMSTSLLLVPGFPFMNGFLDIFKGYVDMGISRIIHAFVLTSAAAIGLIGTVFINSLTIFETL
;
A
#
# COMPACT_ATOMS: atom_id res chain seq x y z
N MET A 1 -11.25 -6.99 15.63
CA MET A 1 -12.57 -7.40 16.17
C MET A 1 -12.79 -6.90 17.60
N SER A 2 -11.95 -7.23 18.60
CA SER A 2 -12.18 -6.80 20.00
C SER A 2 -12.37 -5.28 20.18
N SER A 3 -11.51 -4.43 19.60
CA SER A 3 -11.59 -2.97 19.74
C SER A 3 -12.87 -2.39 19.13
N LEU A 4 -13.38 -2.98 18.04
CA LEU A 4 -14.59 -2.53 17.36
C LEU A 4 -15.85 -2.93 18.14
N THR A 5 -15.83 -4.13 18.75
CA THR A 5 -16.87 -4.58 19.66
C THR A 5 -16.92 -3.74 20.94
N GLU A 6 -15.75 -3.31 21.43
CA GLU A 6 -15.62 -2.46 22.61
C GLU A 6 -16.15 -1.04 22.35
N LEU A 7 -15.76 -0.43 21.23
CA LEU A 7 -16.36 0.83 20.74
C LEU A 7 -17.87 0.72 20.56
N ASN A 8 -18.36 -0.37 19.96
CA ASN A 8 -19.79 -0.57 19.78
C ASN A 8 -20.53 -0.72 21.12
N ARG A 9 -19.93 -1.37 22.12
CA ARG A 9 -20.48 -1.45 23.48
C ARG A 9 -20.59 -0.07 24.13
N ILE A 10 -19.56 0.78 24.00
CA ILE A 10 -19.61 2.16 24.49
C ILE A 10 -20.76 2.92 23.82
N CYS A 11 -20.91 2.82 22.49
CA CYS A 11 -22.04 3.43 21.78
C CYS A 11 -23.41 2.94 22.29
N LEU A 12 -23.54 1.64 22.58
CA LEU A 12 -24.78 1.06 23.11
C LEU A 12 -25.08 1.54 24.54
N ASP A 13 -24.05 1.66 25.40
CA ASP A 13 -24.23 2.13 26.78
C ASP A 13 -24.56 3.64 26.85
N VAL A 14 -24.05 4.44 25.91
CA VAL A 14 -24.48 5.83 25.70
C VAL A 14 -25.93 5.88 25.21
N SER A 15 -26.28 5.08 24.20
CA SER A 15 -27.64 5.02 23.67
C SER A 15 -28.67 4.52 24.70
N ALA A 16 -28.25 3.65 25.63
CA ALA A 16 -29.07 3.16 26.73
C ALA A 16 -29.13 4.13 27.93
N GLY A 17 -28.41 5.26 27.86
CA GLY A 17 -28.39 6.29 28.91
C GLY A 17 -27.63 5.89 30.18
N LYS A 18 -26.80 4.84 30.13
CA LYS A 18 -25.94 4.43 31.24
C LYS A 18 -24.70 5.31 31.38
N LEU A 19 -24.19 5.81 30.25
CA LEU A 19 -23.09 6.78 30.18
C LEU A 19 -23.66 8.11 29.66
N LYS A 20 -23.61 9.15 30.51
CA LYS A 20 -24.18 10.47 30.21
C LYS A 20 -23.17 11.61 30.25
N ASP A 21 -22.07 11.43 31.00
CA ASP A 21 -21.04 12.45 31.12
C ASP A 21 -20.15 12.44 29.86
N PRO A 22 -20.05 13.56 29.12
CA PRO A 22 -19.17 13.67 27.96
C PRO A 22 -17.71 13.33 28.25
N GLN A 23 -17.20 13.62 29.45
CA GLN A 23 -15.81 13.34 29.81
C GLN A 23 -15.55 11.84 30.02
N GLU A 24 -16.51 11.13 30.65
CA GLU A 24 -16.43 9.67 30.82
C GLU A 24 -16.52 8.93 29.49
N ILE A 25 -17.35 9.42 28.56
CA ILE A 25 -17.45 8.87 27.20
C ILE A 25 -16.12 9.02 26.46
N PHE A 26 -15.49 10.19 26.56
CA PHE A 26 -14.22 10.46 25.90
C PHE A 26 -13.10 9.56 26.44
N HIS A 27 -13.00 9.43 27.77
CA HIS A 27 -12.04 8.52 28.40
C HIS A 27 -12.29 7.05 28.07
N ALA A 28 -13.56 6.62 28.00
CA ALA A 28 -13.91 5.26 27.60
C ALA A 28 -13.49 4.97 26.15
N ILE A 29 -13.64 5.94 25.24
CA ILE A 29 -13.19 5.83 23.85
C ILE A 29 -11.65 5.77 23.77
N GLU A 30 -10.94 6.63 24.51
CA GLU A 30 -9.47 6.63 24.55
C GLU A 30 -8.88 5.34 25.15
N ALA A 31 -9.60 4.70 26.08
CA ALA A 31 -9.18 3.43 26.67
C ALA A 31 -9.20 2.25 25.68
N VAL A 32 -9.93 2.37 24.56
CA VAL A 32 -9.99 1.33 23.54
C VAL A 32 -8.67 1.25 22.80
N ASN A 33 -7.86 0.24 23.12
CA ASN A 33 -6.59 0.02 22.44
C ASN A 33 -6.80 -0.45 20.99
N PRO A 34 -6.36 0.31 19.98
CA PRO A 34 -6.38 -0.15 18.60
C PRO A 34 -5.34 -1.27 18.43
N LYS A 35 -5.80 -2.44 17.97
CA LYS A 35 -4.89 -3.53 17.61
C LYS A 35 -4.17 -3.18 16.31
N HIS A 36 -2.87 -2.97 16.40
CA HIS A 36 -2.01 -2.78 15.24
C HIS A 36 -1.48 -4.13 14.74
N TYR A 37 -1.49 -4.32 13.43
CA TYR A 37 -0.81 -5.46 12.83
C TYR A 37 0.71 -5.30 12.94
N ASN A 38 1.43 -6.41 13.10
CA ASN A 38 2.88 -6.38 13.14
C ASN A 38 3.43 -5.95 11.77
N GLN A 39 3.94 -4.72 11.70
CA GLN A 39 4.46 -4.12 10.46
C GLN A 39 5.56 -4.95 9.81
N LYS A 40 6.42 -5.60 10.62
CA LYS A 40 7.49 -6.46 10.10
C LYS A 40 6.95 -7.65 9.31
N LEU A 41 5.86 -8.25 9.80
CA LEU A 41 5.20 -9.36 9.13
C LEU A 41 4.56 -8.90 7.81
N LEU A 42 3.92 -7.73 7.81
CA LEU A 42 3.31 -7.14 6.60
C LEU A 42 4.34 -6.88 5.50
N ILE A 43 5.53 -6.36 5.86
CA ILE A 43 6.64 -6.14 4.91
C ILE A 43 7.02 -7.45 4.21
N VAL A 44 7.17 -8.54 4.96
CA VAL A 44 7.59 -9.83 4.42
C VAL A 44 6.51 -10.46 3.54
N ILE A 45 5.26 -10.44 3.99
CA ILE A 45 4.14 -11.01 3.23
C ILE A 45 3.97 -10.29 1.90
N GLU A 46 4.08 -8.95 1.88
CA GLU A 46 3.94 -8.20 0.65
C GLU A 46 5.08 -8.46 -0.32
N ALA A 47 6.32 -8.44 0.14
CA ALA A 47 7.46 -8.70 -0.71
C ALA A 47 7.36 -10.08 -1.37
N LEU A 48 6.93 -11.09 -0.60
CA LEU A 48 6.71 -12.44 -1.13
C LEU A 48 5.56 -12.46 -2.14
N ALA A 49 4.47 -11.73 -1.90
CA ALA A 49 3.36 -11.59 -2.84
C ALA A 49 3.79 -10.93 -4.16
N ALA A 50 4.67 -9.91 -4.11
CA ALA A 50 5.24 -9.28 -5.30
C ALA A 50 6.07 -10.28 -6.13
N GLY A 51 6.86 -11.13 -5.47
CA GLY A 51 7.58 -12.22 -6.14
C GLY A 51 6.64 -13.23 -6.80
N LEU A 52 5.61 -13.69 -6.08
CA LEU A 52 4.63 -14.63 -6.61
C LEU A 52 3.81 -14.03 -7.77
N LEU A 53 3.53 -12.73 -7.73
CA LEU A 53 2.88 -12.03 -8.85
C LEU A 53 3.78 -12.03 -10.08
N ALA A 54 5.08 -11.79 -9.92
CA ALA A 54 6.02 -11.88 -11.03
C ALA A 54 6.01 -13.30 -11.63
N PHE A 55 6.05 -14.33 -10.78
CA PHE A 55 5.96 -15.72 -11.20
C PHE A 55 4.66 -16.02 -11.96
N LEU A 56 3.52 -15.51 -11.49
CA LEU A 56 2.22 -15.67 -12.15
C LEU A 56 2.19 -15.02 -13.55
N ASN A 57 2.93 -13.92 -13.73
CA ASN A 57 3.07 -13.25 -15.02
C ASN A 57 4.16 -13.88 -15.92
N GLY A 58 4.62 -15.10 -15.61
CA GLY A 58 5.59 -15.83 -16.43
C GLY A 58 7.05 -15.39 -16.24
N ALA A 59 7.36 -14.73 -15.12
CA ALA A 59 8.72 -14.27 -14.87
C ALA A 59 9.66 -15.38 -14.41
N THR A 60 10.95 -15.22 -14.72
CA THR A 60 12.00 -16.16 -14.27
C THR A 60 12.24 -16.08 -12.75
N PRO A 61 12.82 -17.12 -12.12
CA PRO A 61 13.16 -17.09 -10.70
C PRO A 61 14.05 -15.91 -10.29
N GLN A 62 14.90 -15.42 -11.20
CA GLN A 62 15.72 -14.22 -11.02
C GLN A 62 14.85 -12.96 -10.87
N VAL A 63 13.84 -12.78 -11.72
CA VAL A 63 12.89 -11.66 -11.64
C VAL A 63 12.05 -11.74 -10.37
N MET A 64 11.66 -12.94 -9.96
CA MET A 64 10.96 -13.15 -8.69
C MET A 64 11.81 -12.63 -7.53
N GLY A 65 13.10 -12.98 -7.48
CA GLY A 65 14.03 -12.46 -6.47
C GLY A 65 14.16 -10.94 -6.51
N CYS A 66 14.28 -10.33 -7.69
CA CYS A 66 14.35 -8.88 -7.86
C CYS A 66 13.08 -8.18 -7.34
N SER A 67 11.91 -8.75 -7.64
CA SER A 67 10.60 -8.22 -7.23
C SER A 67 10.41 -8.29 -5.72
N VAL A 68 10.86 -9.38 -5.07
CA VAL A 68 10.84 -9.51 -3.60
C VAL A 68 11.73 -8.45 -2.95
N VAL A 69 12.95 -8.27 -3.46
CA VAL A 69 13.89 -7.27 -2.93
C VAL A 69 13.35 -5.85 -3.10
N GLY A 70 12.76 -5.55 -4.26
CA GLY A 70 12.06 -4.28 -4.52
C GLY A 70 10.89 -4.05 -3.55
N GLY A 71 10.05 -5.07 -3.34
CA GLY A 71 8.88 -4.99 -2.44
C GLY A 71 9.28 -4.77 -0.98
N LEU A 72 10.35 -5.42 -0.52
CA LEU A 72 10.91 -5.17 0.81
C LEU A 72 11.27 -3.70 1.00
N LEU A 73 12.02 -3.10 0.05
CA LEU A 73 12.39 -1.69 0.14
C LEU A 73 11.16 -0.78 0.08
N LEU A 74 10.22 -1.07 -0.83
CA LEU A 74 8.96 -0.34 -0.96
C LEU A 74 8.24 -0.24 0.38
N MET A 75 8.01 -1.37 1.05
CA MET A 75 7.26 -1.39 2.30
C MET A 75 8.03 -0.77 3.46
N ILE A 76 9.37 -0.91 3.50
CA ILE A 76 10.22 -0.23 4.49
C ILE A 76 10.10 1.29 4.33
N VAL A 77 10.22 1.80 3.10
CA VAL A 77 10.10 3.24 2.81
C VAL A 77 8.71 3.73 3.15
N ARG A 78 7.66 2.99 2.75
CA ARG A 78 6.27 3.32 3.05
C ARG A 78 6.03 3.48 4.55
N PHE A 79 6.36 2.46 5.36
CA PHE A 79 6.15 2.54 6.80
C PHE A 79 7.04 3.58 7.48
N SER A 80 8.26 3.81 6.99
CA SER A 80 9.16 4.84 7.51
C SER A 80 8.59 6.25 7.30
N LEU A 81 8.05 6.54 6.11
CA LEU A 81 7.43 7.83 5.80
C LEU A 81 6.14 8.05 6.59
N LEU A 82 5.28 7.02 6.68
CA LEU A 82 4.04 7.12 7.45
C LEU A 82 4.32 7.35 8.95
N LYS A 83 5.33 6.69 9.52
CA LYS A 83 5.75 6.91 10.92
C LYS A 83 6.26 8.32 11.19
N ARG A 84 6.85 8.98 10.18
CA ARG A 84 7.35 10.36 10.26
C ARG A 84 6.24 11.40 10.08
N GLY A 85 4.98 10.99 9.86
CA GLY A 85 3.85 11.89 9.70
C GLY A 85 3.69 12.48 8.31
N PHE A 86 4.34 11.91 7.28
CA PHE A 86 4.07 12.30 5.90
C PHE A 86 2.67 11.84 5.47
N PHE A 87 2.05 12.62 4.57
CA PHE A 87 0.76 12.26 3.99
C PHE A 87 0.87 11.00 3.11
N GLU A 88 -0.20 10.19 3.10
CA GLU A 88 -0.18 8.85 2.52
C GLU A 88 0.17 8.85 1.02
N SER A 89 -0.35 9.80 0.25
CA SER A 89 -0.05 9.93 -1.18
C SER A 89 1.45 10.11 -1.44
N PHE A 90 2.14 10.93 -0.63
CA PHE A 90 3.59 11.11 -0.77
C PHE A 90 4.35 9.83 -0.41
N ALA A 91 3.93 9.15 0.65
CA ALA A 91 4.52 7.86 1.02
C ALA A 91 4.35 6.83 -0.10
N PHE A 92 3.19 6.79 -0.77
CA PHE A 92 2.93 5.91 -1.91
C PHE A 92 3.82 6.26 -3.11
N MET A 93 3.92 7.53 -3.46
CA MET A 93 4.78 7.98 -4.57
C MET A 93 6.25 7.62 -4.33
N CYS A 94 6.81 7.96 -3.16
CA CYS A 94 8.21 7.68 -2.84
C CYS A 94 8.49 6.18 -2.71
N SER A 95 7.60 5.42 -2.06
CA SER A 95 7.78 3.97 -1.92
C SER A 95 7.70 3.25 -3.27
N ALA A 96 6.76 3.65 -4.15
CA ALA A 96 6.65 3.13 -5.50
C ALA A 96 7.95 3.37 -6.29
N PHE A 97 8.47 4.58 -6.24
CA PHE A 97 9.73 4.94 -6.91
C PHE A 97 10.93 4.16 -6.34
N CYS A 98 11.12 4.18 -5.02
CA CYS A 98 12.24 3.48 -4.37
C CYS A 98 12.22 1.96 -4.56
N GLY A 99 11.04 1.33 -4.48
CA GLY A 99 10.90 -0.11 -4.71
C GLY A 99 11.19 -0.48 -6.16
N SER A 100 10.55 0.23 -7.09
CA SER A 100 10.71 -0.06 -8.52
C SER A 100 12.11 0.25 -9.04
N ILE A 101 12.79 1.29 -8.58
CA ILE A 101 14.18 1.56 -8.99
C ILE A 101 15.14 0.47 -8.50
N LEU A 102 14.90 -0.08 -7.30
CA LEU A 102 15.70 -1.21 -6.80
C LEU A 102 15.43 -2.48 -7.61
N ALA A 103 14.17 -2.74 -7.98
CA ALA A 103 13.81 -3.83 -8.88
C ALA A 103 14.46 -3.67 -10.28
N LEU A 104 14.48 -2.46 -10.83
CA LEU A 104 15.18 -2.14 -12.09
C LEU A 104 16.69 -2.40 -11.96
N LEU A 105 17.31 -1.85 -10.91
CA LEU A 105 18.75 -1.92 -10.71
C LEU A 105 19.21 -3.37 -10.50
N SER A 106 18.47 -4.14 -9.71
CA SER A 106 18.73 -5.57 -9.50
C SER A 106 18.54 -6.38 -10.78
N ALA A 107 17.49 -6.12 -11.56
CA ALA A 107 17.24 -6.82 -12.82
C ALA A 107 18.34 -6.57 -13.87
N LYS A 108 18.80 -5.32 -14.02
CA LYS A 108 19.85 -4.97 -14.99
C LYS A 108 21.26 -5.29 -14.51
N LEU A 109 21.67 -4.81 -13.33
CA LEU A 109 23.07 -4.94 -12.89
C LEU A 109 23.45 -6.34 -12.39
N LEU A 110 22.54 -7.08 -11.76
CA LEU A 110 22.87 -8.39 -11.18
C LEU A 110 22.66 -9.53 -12.17
N PHE A 111 21.65 -9.42 -13.04
CA PHE A 111 21.19 -10.55 -13.86
C PHE A 111 21.15 -10.26 -15.37
N ASN A 112 21.40 -9.02 -15.79
CA ASN A 112 21.33 -8.56 -17.19
C ASN A 112 20.12 -9.12 -17.95
N LEU A 113 18.93 -8.94 -17.34
CA LEU A 113 17.68 -9.52 -17.84
C LEU A 113 17.16 -8.78 -19.07
N SER A 114 16.38 -9.48 -19.89
CA SER A 114 15.74 -8.87 -21.06
C SER A 114 14.82 -7.70 -20.66
N PRO A 115 14.56 -6.74 -21.58
CA PRO A 115 13.70 -5.59 -21.29
C PRO A 115 12.30 -5.99 -20.80
N GLU A 116 11.74 -7.06 -21.36
CA GLU A 116 10.43 -7.60 -20.97
C GLU A 116 10.44 -8.11 -19.52
N GLN A 117 11.44 -8.91 -19.16
CA GLN A 117 11.61 -9.45 -17.80
C GLN A 117 11.89 -8.34 -16.77
N THR A 118 12.63 -7.30 -17.18
CA THR A 118 12.87 -6.11 -16.36
C THR A 118 11.59 -5.32 -16.10
N SER A 119 10.75 -5.15 -17.13
CA SER A 119 9.44 -4.49 -16.99
C SER A 119 8.53 -5.27 -16.04
N LEU A 120 8.53 -6.60 -16.13
CA LEU A 120 7.78 -7.46 -15.20
C LEU A 120 8.25 -7.28 -13.75
N ALA A 121 9.56 -7.16 -13.50
CA ALA A 121 10.10 -6.92 -12.16
C ALA A 121 9.61 -5.59 -11.56
N ILE A 122 9.65 -4.53 -12.36
CA ILE A 122 9.21 -3.18 -11.98
C ILE A 122 7.72 -3.17 -11.63
N MET A 123 6.89 -3.75 -12.50
CA MET A 123 5.43 -3.74 -12.32
C MET A 123 5.00 -4.59 -11.13
N SER A 124 5.56 -5.80 -11.00
CA SER A 124 5.16 -6.76 -9.95
C SER A 124 5.48 -6.26 -8.53
N THR A 125 6.53 -5.45 -8.40
CA THR A 125 6.91 -4.81 -7.13
C THR A 125 5.82 -3.90 -6.57
N SER A 126 4.94 -3.36 -7.43
CA SER A 126 3.97 -2.32 -7.03
C SER A 126 2.58 -2.82 -6.61
N LEU A 127 2.41 -4.13 -6.46
CA LEU A 127 1.13 -4.78 -6.25
C LEU A 127 0.23 -4.12 -5.19
N LEU A 128 0.79 -3.78 -4.02
CA LEU A 128 0.02 -3.28 -2.87
C LEU A 128 -0.07 -1.74 -2.77
N LEU A 129 0.33 -1.04 -3.83
CA LEU A 129 0.11 0.41 -3.95
C LEU A 129 -1.28 0.77 -4.47
N VAL A 130 -2.03 -0.19 -5.03
CA VAL A 130 -3.41 0.07 -5.45
C VAL A 130 -4.32 -0.05 -4.22
N PRO A 131 -5.05 1.01 -3.82
CA PRO A 131 -5.96 1.01 -2.68
C PRO A 131 -7.26 0.26 -3.00
N GLY A 132 -7.17 -1.06 -3.15
CA GLY A 132 -8.31 -1.91 -3.51
C GLY A 132 -9.46 -1.88 -2.50
N PHE A 133 -9.16 -1.84 -1.20
CA PHE A 133 -10.18 -1.80 -0.15
C PHE A 133 -11.02 -0.49 -0.20
N PRO A 134 -10.42 0.71 -0.31
CA PRO A 134 -11.16 1.94 -0.59
C PRO A 134 -12.01 1.91 -1.88
N PHE A 135 -11.49 1.35 -2.98
CA PHE A 135 -12.26 1.24 -4.23
C PHE A 135 -13.49 0.35 -4.06
N MET A 136 -13.31 -0.87 -3.53
CA MET A 136 -14.41 -1.82 -3.34
C MET A 136 -15.47 -1.28 -2.39
N ASN A 137 -15.05 -0.68 -1.27
CA ASN A 137 -15.99 -0.15 -0.30
C ASN A 137 -16.69 1.12 -0.77
N GLY A 138 -15.97 2.03 -1.45
CA GLY A 138 -16.58 3.22 -2.02
C GLY A 138 -17.66 2.87 -3.05
N PHE A 139 -17.38 1.88 -3.90
CA PHE A 139 -18.37 1.34 -4.83
C PHE A 139 -19.57 0.74 -4.09
N LEU A 140 -19.36 -0.12 -3.09
CA LEU A 140 -20.44 -0.71 -2.30
C LEU A 140 -21.30 0.34 -1.56
N ASP A 141 -20.70 1.43 -1.09
CA ASP A 141 -21.42 2.49 -0.38
C ASP A 141 -22.35 3.27 -1.34
N ILE A 142 -21.91 3.52 -2.58
CA ILE A 142 -22.76 4.10 -3.63
C ILE A 142 -23.96 3.18 -3.92
N PHE A 143 -23.72 1.88 -4.06
CA PHE A 143 -24.80 0.89 -4.31
C PHE A 143 -25.81 0.81 -3.16
N LYS A 144 -25.38 1.09 -1.93
CA LYS A 144 -26.26 1.13 -0.75
C LYS A 144 -27.01 2.45 -0.60
N GLY A 145 -26.78 3.42 -1.49
CA GLY A 145 -27.38 4.76 -1.42
C GLY A 145 -26.60 5.77 -0.57
N TYR A 146 -25.43 5.41 -0.02
CA TYR A 146 -24.54 6.32 0.70
C TYR A 146 -23.56 7.00 -0.26
N VAL A 147 -24.11 7.77 -1.20
CA VAL A 147 -23.36 8.34 -2.34
C VAL A 147 -22.22 9.25 -1.88
N ASP A 148 -22.45 10.15 -0.94
CA ASP A 148 -21.43 11.11 -0.47
C ASP A 148 -20.21 10.41 0.15
N MET A 149 -20.46 9.39 1.00
CA MET A 149 -19.39 8.59 1.60
C MET A 149 -18.65 7.76 0.55
N GLY A 150 -19.38 7.17 -0.39
CA GLY A 150 -18.80 6.36 -1.45
C GLY A 150 -17.91 7.17 -2.40
N ILE A 151 -18.36 8.34 -2.83
CA ILE A 151 -17.56 9.26 -3.66
C ILE A 151 -16.29 9.69 -2.92
N SER A 152 -16.38 10.07 -1.65
CA SER A 152 -15.21 10.46 -0.84
C SER A 152 -14.14 9.35 -0.80
N ARG A 153 -14.56 8.09 -0.59
CA ARG A 153 -13.65 6.94 -0.59
C ARG A 153 -13.00 6.70 -1.95
N ILE A 154 -13.77 6.80 -3.04
CA ILE A 154 -13.26 6.61 -4.40
C ILE A 154 -12.26 7.71 -4.76
N ILE A 155 -12.56 8.98 -4.44
CA ILE A 155 -11.64 10.10 -4.68
C ILE A 155 -10.33 9.87 -3.92
N HIS A 156 -10.40 9.47 -2.65
CA HIS A 156 -9.21 9.14 -1.87
C HIS A 156 -8.40 8.02 -2.55
N ALA A 157 -9.06 6.93 -2.94
CA ALA A 157 -8.43 5.82 -3.64
C ALA A 157 -7.75 6.27 -4.96
N PHE A 158 -8.41 7.15 -5.70
CA PHE A 158 -7.89 7.73 -6.93
C PHE A 158 -6.62 8.55 -6.69
N VAL A 159 -6.62 9.43 -5.68
CA VAL A 159 -5.44 10.23 -5.31
C VAL A 159 -4.23 9.33 -4.97
N LEU A 160 -4.43 8.29 -4.17
CA LEU A 160 -3.37 7.35 -3.82
C LEU A 160 -2.84 6.60 -5.06
N THR A 161 -3.75 6.21 -5.96
CA THR A 161 -3.41 5.49 -7.20
C THR A 161 -2.61 6.40 -8.14
N SER A 162 -3.02 7.65 -8.32
CA SER A 162 -2.28 8.64 -9.11
C SER A 162 -0.89 8.88 -8.54
N ALA A 163 -0.76 8.98 -7.22
CA ALA A 163 0.53 9.18 -6.57
C ALA A 163 1.48 7.99 -6.77
N ALA A 164 0.97 6.76 -6.63
CA ALA A 164 1.74 5.55 -6.93
C ALA A 164 2.14 5.47 -8.41
N ALA A 165 1.23 5.82 -9.32
CA ALA A 165 1.50 5.84 -10.76
C ALA A 165 2.61 6.84 -11.12
N ILE A 166 2.62 8.03 -10.53
CA ILE A 166 3.69 9.01 -10.73
C ILE A 166 5.05 8.43 -10.32
N GLY A 167 5.11 7.75 -9.17
CA GLY A 167 6.33 7.08 -8.71
C GLY A 167 6.83 6.00 -9.68
N LEU A 168 5.92 5.18 -10.21
CA LEU A 168 6.25 4.15 -11.20
C LEU A 168 6.69 4.72 -12.54
N ILE A 169 5.98 5.74 -13.05
CA ILE A 169 6.32 6.41 -14.31
C ILE A 169 7.73 7.02 -14.21
N GLY A 170 8.12 7.57 -13.06
CA GLY A 170 9.47 8.05 -12.82
C GLY A 170 10.54 6.98 -13.07
N THR A 171 10.31 5.76 -12.58
CA THR A 171 11.23 4.64 -12.81
C THR A 171 11.22 4.15 -14.26
N VAL A 172 10.04 4.07 -14.89
CA VAL A 172 9.94 3.69 -16.31
C VAL A 172 10.67 4.69 -17.19
N PHE A 173 10.53 5.99 -16.91
CA PHE A 173 11.26 7.04 -17.61
C PHE A 173 12.79 6.88 -17.45
N ILE A 174 13.27 6.55 -16.24
CA ILE A 174 14.68 6.24 -16.00
C ILE A 174 15.13 5.00 -16.79
N ASN A 175 14.30 3.97 -16.88
CA ASN A 175 14.61 2.78 -17.67
C ASN A 175 14.71 3.09 -19.17
N SER A 176 13.94 4.08 -19.67
CA SER A 176 13.96 4.54 -21.05
C SER A 176 15.11 5.50 -21.38
N LEU A 177 15.84 6.02 -20.39
CA LEU A 177 17.04 6.84 -20.62
C LEU A 177 18.20 5.95 -21.11
N THR A 178 18.82 6.35 -22.22
CA THR A 178 19.84 5.61 -23.01
C THR A 178 21.02 5.07 -22.20
N ILE A 179 21.30 5.61 -21.00
CA ILE A 179 22.35 5.14 -20.08
C ILE A 179 22.13 3.67 -19.64
N PHE A 180 20.88 3.21 -19.63
CA PHE A 180 20.52 1.83 -19.27
C PHE A 180 20.26 0.91 -20.48
N GLU A 181 20.39 1.39 -21.72
CA GLU A 181 20.40 0.51 -22.91
C GLU A 181 21.81 -0.05 -23.19
N THR A 182 22.85 0.61 -22.67
CA THR A 182 24.27 0.27 -22.89
C THR A 182 24.91 -0.56 -21.77
N LEU A 183 24.15 -0.84 -20.69
CA LEU A 183 24.54 -1.65 -19.52
C LEU A 183 23.82 -2.99 -19.58
#